data_AF-A0A843SB22-F1
#
_entry.id   AF-A0A843SB22-F1
#
_cell.length_a   1.000
_cell.length_b   1.000
_cell.length_c   1.000
_cell.angle_alpha   90.00
_cell.angle_beta   90.00
_cell.angle_gamma   90.00
#
_symmetry.space_group_name_H-M   'P 1'
#
loop_
_entity.id
_entity.type
_entity.pdbx_description
1 polymer ?
#
loop_
_entity_poly.entity_id
_entity_poly.type
_entity_poly.pdbx_seq_one_letter_code
_entity_poly.pdbx_strand_id
1 'polypeptide(L)'
;MSELILHILVPSRYEDIGALVGDLAALYALRDAVDDAIHSGSGGALLTQSDGEIYALAVVREEDMTHVCTNYANEIRPVRAEREVVPLRAVHHMMDAIRKAVQSQCVHSDAETHTPG
;
A
#
# COMPACT_ATOMS: atom_id res chain seq x y z
N MET A 1 15.74 -13.14 -10.24
CA MET A 1 14.48 -12.37 -10.27
C MET A 1 14.79 -10.94 -9.84
N SER A 2 14.14 -9.93 -10.42
CA SER A 2 14.24 -8.55 -9.93
C SER A 2 13.40 -8.46 -8.66
N GLU A 3 13.97 -7.96 -7.57
CA GLU A 3 13.19 -7.55 -6.40
C GLU A 3 12.16 -6.51 -6.86
N LEU A 4 10.93 -6.55 -6.32
CA LEU A 4 9.88 -5.56 -6.65
C LEU A 4 10.15 -4.30 -5.84
N ILE A 5 11.13 -3.50 -6.29
CA ILE A 5 11.60 -2.35 -5.53
C ILE A 5 10.64 -1.18 -5.73
N LEU A 6 10.03 -0.71 -4.64
CA LEU A 6 9.22 0.51 -4.61
C LEU A 6 9.54 1.33 -3.37
N HIS A 7 9.76 2.63 -3.58
CA HIS A 7 9.86 3.65 -2.55
C HIS A 7 8.64 4.55 -2.59
N ILE A 8 8.08 4.83 -1.41
CA ILE A 8 6.96 5.74 -1.23
C ILE A 8 7.45 6.94 -0.43
N LEU A 9 7.49 8.10 -1.07
CA LEU A 9 7.66 9.39 -0.42
C LEU A 9 6.27 9.98 -0.19
N VAL A 10 5.85 10.03 1.08
CA VAL A 10 4.57 10.64 1.44
C VAL A 10 4.75 12.13 1.72
N PRO A 11 3.81 12.99 1.27
CA PRO A 11 3.83 14.40 1.62
C PRO A 11 3.84 14.59 3.14
N SER A 12 4.45 15.69 3.59
CA SER A 12 4.46 16.09 4.99
C SER A 12 4.03 17.54 5.11
N ARG A 13 3.83 18.03 6.35
CA ARG A 13 3.47 19.45 6.58
C ARG A 13 4.46 20.44 5.95
N TYR A 14 5.70 20.01 5.71
CA TYR A 14 6.78 20.86 5.18
C TYR A 14 7.24 20.44 3.78
N GLU A 15 6.57 19.46 3.16
CA GLU A 15 6.93 18.96 1.84
C GLU A 15 5.67 18.69 1.01
N ASP A 16 5.54 19.46 -0.07
CA ASP A 16 4.38 19.42 -0.96
C ASP A 16 4.46 18.33 -2.03
N ILE A 17 5.56 17.56 -2.06
CA ILE A 17 5.81 16.51 -3.06
C ILE A 17 5.62 15.14 -2.42
N GLY A 18 4.71 14.36 -3.00
CA GLY A 18 4.68 12.91 -2.83
C GLY A 18 5.25 12.23 -4.07
N ALA A 19 5.94 11.10 -3.91
CA ALA A 19 6.51 10.34 -5.01
C ALA A 19 6.37 8.83 -4.81
N LEU A 20 6.19 8.12 -5.92
CA LEU A 20 6.25 6.67 -6.01
C LEU A 20 7.36 6.35 -7.01
N VAL A 21 8.44 5.71 -6.54
CA VAL A 21 9.63 5.45 -7.34
C VAL A 21 9.98 3.98 -7.22
N GLY A 22 9.92 3.26 -8.33
CA GLY A 22 10.20 1.82 -8.35
C GLY A 22 10.57 1.33 -9.72
N ASP A 23 11.00 0.07 -9.79
CA ASP A 23 11.17 -0.61 -11.07
C ASP A 23 9.81 -0.88 -11.76
N LEU A 24 9.86 -1.24 -13.03
CA LEU A 24 8.66 -1.43 -13.84
C LEU A 24 7.75 -2.52 -13.26
N ALA A 25 8.30 -3.61 -12.71
CA ALA A 25 7.52 -4.71 -12.18
C ALA A 25 6.82 -4.31 -10.87
N ALA A 26 7.50 -3.58 -10.00
CA ALA A 26 6.94 -3.02 -8.78
C ALA A 26 5.82 -2.01 -9.06
N LEU A 27 5.98 -1.17 -10.09
CA LEU A 27 4.95 -0.24 -10.53
C LEU A 27 3.72 -0.96 -11.11
N TYR A 28 3.89 -2.08 -11.82
CA TYR A 28 2.77 -2.92 -12.24
C TYR A 28 2.06 -3.58 -11.05
N ALA A 29 2.80 -4.11 -10.07
CA ALA A 29 2.21 -4.67 -8.86
C ALA A 29 1.40 -3.61 -8.08
N LEU A 30 1.90 -2.38 -8.00
CA LEU A 30 1.16 -1.26 -7.42
C LEU A 30 -0.10 -0.95 -8.22
N ARG A 31 -0.01 -0.89 -9.54
CA ARG A 31 -1.16 -0.66 -10.42
C ARG A 31 -2.25 -1.70 -10.19
N ASP A 32 -1.89 -2.99 -10.17
CA ASP A 32 -2.85 -4.08 -9.98
C ASP A 32 -3.52 -3.98 -8.60
N ALA A 33 -2.77 -3.62 -7.55
CA ALA A 33 -3.33 -3.39 -6.22
C ALA A 33 -4.30 -2.19 -6.18
N VAL A 34 -3.98 -1.10 -6.89
CA VAL A 34 -4.87 0.06 -7.02
C VAL A 34 -6.13 -0.31 -7.80
N ASP A 35 -5.99 -1.02 -8.92
CA ASP A 35 -7.11 -1.47 -9.73
C ASP A 35 -8.02 -2.40 -8.91
N ASP A 36 -7.48 -3.35 -8.14
CA ASP A 36 -8.29 -4.20 -7.26
C ASP A 36 -9.04 -3.37 -6.18
N ALA A 37 -8.36 -2.42 -5.53
CA ALA A 37 -9.00 -1.54 -4.55
C ALA A 37 -10.13 -0.69 -5.15
N ILE A 38 -9.94 -0.19 -6.38
CA ILE A 38 -10.97 0.56 -7.12
C ILE A 38 -12.21 -0.30 -7.36
N HIS A 39 -12.05 -1.58 -7.68
CA HIS A 39 -13.18 -2.47 -7.99
C HIS A 39 -13.84 -3.07 -6.74
N SER A 40 -13.04 -3.51 -5.77
CA SER A 40 -13.51 -4.34 -4.63
C SER A 40 -13.46 -3.65 -3.27
N GLY A 41 -12.86 -2.45 -3.18
CA GLY A 41 -12.68 -1.72 -1.92
C GLY A 41 -11.31 -1.95 -1.25
N SER A 42 -10.63 -3.04 -1.59
CA SER A 42 -9.32 -3.43 -1.05
C SER A 42 -8.37 -3.92 -2.14
N GLY A 43 -7.10 -3.64 -1.98
CA GLY A 43 -6.03 -4.21 -2.79
C GLY A 43 -4.76 -4.32 -1.96
N GLY A 44 -3.77 -5.04 -2.46
CA GLY A 44 -2.52 -5.16 -1.75
C GLY A 44 -1.40 -5.69 -2.62
N ALA A 45 -0.18 -5.27 -2.29
CA ALA A 45 1.05 -5.74 -2.92
C ALA A 45 2.11 -5.97 -1.85
N LEU A 46 3.01 -6.90 -2.12
CA LEU A 46 4.21 -7.10 -1.34
C LEU A 46 5.40 -6.54 -2.13
N LEU A 47 6.15 -5.65 -1.51
CA LEU A 47 7.19 -4.86 -2.16
C LEU A 47 8.47 -4.89 -1.34
N THR A 48 9.56 -4.47 -1.96
CA THR A 48 10.89 -4.43 -1.34
C THR A 48 11.43 -3.00 -1.39
N GLN A 49 12.20 -2.62 -0.37
CA GLN A 49 12.98 -1.38 -0.37
C GLN A 49 14.42 -1.66 -0.85
N SER A 50 15.15 -0.62 -1.26
CA SER A 50 16.54 -0.77 -1.76
C SER A 50 17.53 -1.38 -0.76
N ASP A 51 17.19 -1.45 0.53
CA ASP A 51 17.97 -2.12 1.58
C ASP A 51 17.61 -3.62 1.75
N GLY A 52 16.68 -4.12 0.93
CA GLY A 52 16.20 -5.50 0.97
C GLY A 52 15.04 -5.73 1.95
N GLU A 53 14.59 -4.71 2.68
CA GLU A 53 13.44 -4.87 3.59
C GLU A 53 12.14 -5.04 2.79
N ILE A 54 11.40 -6.10 3.13
CA ILE A 54 10.11 -6.41 2.53
C ILE A 54 9.00 -5.75 3.35
N TYR A 55 8.05 -5.11 2.66
CA TYR A 55 6.88 -4.54 3.29
C TYR A 55 5.60 -4.89 2.53
N ALA A 56 4.51 -5.03 3.29
CA ALA A 56 3.17 -5.19 2.77
C ALA A 56 2.53 -3.81 2.55
N LEU A 57 2.16 -3.50 1.31
CA LEU A 57 1.42 -2.30 0.95
C LEU A 57 -0.06 -2.63 0.84
N ALA A 58 -0.84 -2.14 1.80
CA ALA A 58 -2.30 -2.18 1.75
C ALA A 58 -2.84 -0.96 0.99
N VAL A 59 -3.71 -1.20 0.01
CA VAL A 59 -4.41 -0.15 -0.75
C VAL A 59 -5.89 -0.26 -0.44
N VAL A 60 -6.50 0.84 0.01
CA VAL A 60 -7.89 0.85 0.48
C VAL A 60 -8.66 1.97 -0.21
N ARG A 61 -9.85 1.65 -0.71
CA ARG A 61 -10.81 2.62 -1.24
C ARG A 61 -11.93 2.83 -0.23
N GLU A 62 -11.97 4.01 0.36
CA GLU A 62 -13.13 4.50 1.13
C GLU A 62 -13.97 5.45 0.26
N GLU A 63 -15.29 5.41 0.44
CA GLU A 63 -16.20 6.30 -0.28
C GLU A 63 -16.05 7.76 0.16
N ASP A 64 -15.71 7.98 1.43
CA ASP A 64 -15.53 9.31 2.01
C ASP A 64 -14.31 9.34 2.94
N MET A 65 -13.25 10.01 2.50
CA MET A 65 -12.03 10.22 3.28
C MET A 65 -12.10 11.41 4.24
N THR A 66 -13.15 12.24 4.21
CA THR A 66 -13.22 13.47 5.03
C THR A 66 -13.29 13.22 6.53
N HIS A 67 -13.73 12.02 6.92
CA HIS A 67 -13.84 11.57 8.31
C HIS A 67 -12.61 10.80 8.80
N VAL A 68 -11.66 10.50 7.92
CA VAL A 68 -10.49 9.68 8.25
C VAL A 68 -9.38 10.55 8.83
N CYS A 69 -8.89 10.17 10.01
CA CYS A 69 -7.77 10.82 10.65
C CYS A 69 -6.48 10.55 9.87
N THR A 70 -5.91 11.59 9.26
CA THR A 70 -4.58 11.54 8.67
C THR A 70 -3.55 12.00 9.71
N ASN A 71 -2.58 11.17 10.02
CA ASN A 71 -1.36 11.65 10.69
C ASN A 71 -0.28 11.75 9.59
N TYR A 72 0.28 12.95 9.36
CA TYR A 72 1.41 13.07 8.43
C TYR A 72 2.64 12.35 9.02
N ALA A 73 3.48 11.76 8.16
CA ALA A 73 4.59 10.90 8.58
C ALA A 73 5.58 11.58 9.56
N ASN A 74 5.70 12.92 9.51
CA ASN A 74 6.62 13.70 10.34
C ASN A 74 5.91 14.64 11.34
N GLU A 75 4.63 14.38 11.65
CA GLU A 75 3.87 15.26 12.55
C GLU A 75 4.14 14.93 14.03
N ILE A 76 4.98 15.75 14.68
CA ILE A 76 5.34 15.60 16.11
C ILE A 76 4.18 16.04 17.03
N ARG A 77 3.32 16.95 16.56
CA ARG A 77 2.12 17.43 17.26
C ARG A 77 0.93 17.43 16.31
N PRO A 78 0.12 16.36 16.28
CA PRO A 78 -1.01 16.26 15.37
C PRO A 78 -2.01 17.39 15.61
N VAL A 79 -2.21 18.24 14.60
CA VAL A 79 -3.30 19.22 14.61
C VAL A 79 -4.43 18.61 13.79
N ARG A 80 -5.43 18.07 14.46
CA ARG A 80 -6.56 17.39 13.82
C ARG A 80 -7.71 18.36 13.60
N ALA A 81 -8.38 18.23 12.46
CA ALA A 81 -9.69 18.83 12.30
C ALA A 81 -10.71 18.04 13.13
N GLU A 82 -11.64 18.74 13.81
CA GLU A 82 -12.67 18.09 14.65
C GLU A 82 -13.60 17.13 13.86
N ARG A 83 -13.59 17.22 12.52
CA ARG A 83 -14.34 16.35 11.61
C ARG A 83 -13.72 14.96 11.41
N GLU A 84 -12.44 14.80 11.73
CA GLU A 84 -11.70 13.54 11.58
C GLU A 84 -11.90 12.67 12.81
N VAL A 85 -12.67 11.60 12.67
CA VAL A 85 -13.11 10.75 13.79
C VAL A 85 -12.79 9.26 13.60
N VAL A 86 -12.44 8.84 12.37
CA VAL A 86 -12.11 7.44 12.04
C VAL A 86 -10.60 7.28 11.90
N PRO A 87 -9.92 6.49 12.75
CA PRO A 87 -8.50 6.20 12.57
C PRO A 87 -8.21 5.54 11.21
N LEU A 88 -7.11 5.92 10.55
CA LEU A 88 -6.72 5.34 9.24
C LEU A 88 -6.68 3.80 9.24
N ARG A 89 -6.26 3.17 10.35
CA ARG A 89 -6.21 1.70 10.48
C ARG A 89 -7.58 1.04 10.68
N ALA A 90 -8.64 1.83 10.90
CA ALA A 90 -9.99 1.37 11.18
C ALA A 90 -10.96 1.57 10.00
N VAL A 91 -10.45 2.00 8.84
CA VAL A 91 -11.26 2.12 7.62
C VAL A 91 -11.75 0.74 7.15
N HIS A 92 -12.91 0.70 6.48
CA HIS A 92 -13.74 -0.50 6.29
C HIS A 92 -12.93 -1.69 5.74
N HIS A 93 -12.17 -1.45 4.68
CA HIS A 93 -11.50 -2.51 3.93
C HIS A 93 -10.04 -2.75 4.35
N MET A 94 -9.56 -2.11 5.42
CA MET A 94 -8.15 -2.15 5.83
C MET A 94 -7.64 -3.57 6.10
N MET A 95 -8.38 -4.36 6.87
CA MET A 95 -7.96 -5.73 7.22
C MET A 95 -7.91 -6.66 6.00
N ASP A 96 -8.78 -6.42 5.01
CA ASP A 96 -8.77 -7.20 3.78
C ASP A 96 -7.61 -6.80 2.87
N ALA A 97 -7.32 -5.50 2.75
CA ALA A 97 -6.16 -5.01 2.02
C ALA A 97 -4.83 -5.52 2.60
N ILE A 98 -4.69 -5.54 3.93
CA ILE A 98 -3.52 -6.13 4.61
C ILE A 98 -3.41 -7.62 4.27
N ARG A 99 -4.53 -8.36 4.30
CA ARG A 99 -4.55 -9.79 3.96
C ARG A 99 -4.09 -10.01 2.51
N LYS A 100 -4.62 -9.24 1.56
CA LYS A 100 -4.23 -9.32 0.14
C LYS A 100 -2.74 -9.05 -0.04
N ALA A 101 -2.21 -7.99 0.60
CA ALA A 101 -0.79 -7.63 0.53
C ALA A 101 0.13 -8.75 1.05
N VAL A 102 -0.26 -9.42 2.14
CA VAL A 102 0.51 -10.56 2.68
C VAL A 102 0.34 -11.81 1.82
N GLN A 103 -0.82 -12.03 1.21
CA GLN A 103 -1.08 -13.20 0.35
C GLN A 103 -0.42 -13.13 -1.03
N SER A 104 -0.12 -11.93 -1.55
CA SER A 104 0.67 -11.75 -2.78
C SER A 104 2.01 -12.52 -2.74
N GLN A 105 2.49 -12.82 -1.54
CA GLN A 105 3.69 -13.62 -1.23
C GLN A 105 3.56 -15.12 -1.59
N CYS A 106 2.35 -15.71 -1.53
CA CYS A 106 2.12 -17.14 -1.79
C CYS A 106 1.89 -17.47 -3.28
N VAL A 107 1.31 -16.57 -4.06
CA VAL A 107 1.02 -16.85 -5.48
C VAL A 107 2.31 -16.90 -6.32
N HIS A 108 3.39 -16.27 -5.85
CA HIS A 108 4.69 -16.29 -6.52
C HIS A 108 5.57 -17.50 -6.14
N SER A 109 5.25 -18.27 -5.09
CA SER A 109 5.97 -19.51 -4.74
C SER A 109 5.42 -20.75 -5.45
N ASP A 110 4.13 -20.76 -5.80
CA ASP A 110 3.49 -21.95 -6.39
C ASP A 110 3.69 -22.09 -7.90
N ALA A 111 4.09 -21.00 -8.59
CA ALA A 111 4.34 -21.01 -10.03
C ALA A 111 5.67 -21.72 -10.43
N GLU A 112 6.52 -22.09 -9.48
CA GLU A 112 7.84 -22.71 -9.75
C GLU A 112 7.84 -24.26 -9.75
N THR A 113 6.70 -24.93 -9.53
CA THR A 113 6.67 -26.42 -9.39
C THR A 113 6.10 -27.21 -10.57
N HIS A 114 5.79 -26.59 -11.71
CA HIS A 114 5.30 -27.33 -12.89
C HIS A 114 6.07 -27.04 -14.18
N THR A 115 7.24 -27.67 -14.31
CA THR A 115 7.78 -28.09 -15.60
C THR A 115 7.42 -29.57 -15.81
N PRO A 116 6.58 -29.94 -16.80
CA PRO A 116 6.49 -31.32 -17.26
C PRO A 116 7.74 -31.64 -18.08
N GLY A 117 8.34 -32.80 -17.80
CA GLY A 117 9.49 -33.35 -18.52
C GLY A 117 9.17 -33.93 -19.89
#